data_AF-A0A418RJ53-F1
#
_entry.id   AF-A0A418RJ53-F1
#
_cell.length_a   1.000
_cell.length_b   1.000
_cell.length_c   1.000
_cell.angle_alpha   90.00
_cell.angle_beta   90.00
_cell.angle_gamma   90.00
#
_symmetry.space_group_name_H-M   'P 1'
#
loop_
_entity.id
_entity.type
_entity.pdbx_description
1 polymer ?
#
loop_
_entity_poly.entity_id
_entity_poly.type
_entity_poly.pdbx_seq_one_letter_code
_entity_poly.pdbx_strand_id
1 'polypeptide(L)'
;MSEQIKTLAKAIFDRGTPFLKINDIAKLNKRWCRNVKDGDSRRGPWMVAEYEILNSSAWAKLAPCIYMVKASDDGLRYVGVSKNRLKDRWRLSPAYDESLTVKLPDKQLFHSQCWKKMENELIESNNLTFEVRVLFSDNLSELYKQGVISLSCPLAIESLLRKHRCYDLNMAQSFLPWNSI
;
A
#
# COMPACT_ATOMS: atom_id res chain seq x y z
N MET A 1 -18.26 -9.66 -2.72
CA MET A 1 -18.11 -8.65 -1.64
C MET A 1 -19.45 -7.93 -1.53
N SER A 2 -20.07 -7.86 -0.35
CA SER A 2 -21.38 -7.20 -0.23
C SER A 2 -21.25 -5.70 -0.54
N GLU A 3 -22.28 -5.09 -1.09
CA GLU A 3 -22.26 -3.65 -1.43
C GLU A 3 -21.97 -2.76 -0.22
N GLN A 4 -22.44 -3.15 0.96
CA GLN A 4 -22.12 -2.48 2.23
C GLN A 4 -20.60 -2.41 2.50
N ILE A 5 -19.87 -3.49 2.18
CA ILE A 5 -18.42 -3.57 2.37
C ILE A 5 -17.68 -2.63 1.40
N LYS A 6 -18.12 -2.58 0.14
CA LYS A 6 -17.56 -1.66 -0.86
C LYS A 6 -17.75 -0.21 -0.45
N THR A 7 -18.97 0.13 -0.03
CA THR A 7 -19.32 1.47 0.44
C THR A 7 -18.49 1.88 1.64
N LEU A 8 -18.33 0.99 2.62
CA LEU A 8 -17.49 1.25 3.79
C LEU A 8 -16.01 1.43 3.42
N ALA A 9 -15.46 0.55 2.59
CA ALA A 9 -14.07 0.63 2.13
C ALA A 9 -13.80 1.94 1.38
N LYS A 10 -14.73 2.37 0.52
CA LYS A 10 -14.68 3.66 -0.17
C LYS A 10 -14.71 4.82 0.84
N ALA A 11 -15.64 4.81 1.79
CA ALA A 11 -15.77 5.85 2.80
C ALA A 11 -14.54 5.97 3.73
N ILE A 12 -13.82 4.87 3.97
CA ILE A 12 -12.55 4.88 4.71
C ILE A 12 -11.43 5.42 3.82
N PHE A 13 -11.34 4.95 2.56
CA PHE A 13 -10.34 5.42 1.61
C PHE A 13 -10.43 6.93 1.39
N ASP A 14 -11.64 7.45 1.17
CA ASP A 14 -11.88 8.87 0.85
C ASP A 14 -11.44 9.80 1.98
N ARG A 15 -11.39 9.31 3.22
CA ARG A 15 -10.91 10.05 4.39
C ARG A 15 -9.42 9.90 4.67
N GLY A 16 -8.74 8.98 3.99
CA GLY A 16 -7.30 8.85 4.07
C GLY A 16 -6.60 10.07 3.45
N THR A 17 -5.48 10.47 4.02
CA THR A 17 -4.60 11.48 3.45
C THR A 17 -3.86 10.89 2.24
N PRO A 18 -4.01 11.45 1.03
CA PRO A 18 -3.21 11.02 -0.11
C PRO A 18 -1.74 11.37 0.12
N PHE A 19 -0.84 10.41 -0.14
CA PHE A 19 0.60 10.63 0.06
C PHE A 19 1.48 10.14 -1.09
N LEU A 20 0.96 9.26 -1.96
CA LEU A 20 1.72 8.70 -3.06
C LEU A 20 0.79 8.43 -4.23
N LYS A 21 1.22 8.82 -5.43
CA LYS A 21 0.61 8.48 -6.70
C LYS A 21 1.62 7.70 -7.52
N ILE A 22 1.20 6.60 -8.15
CA ILE A 22 2.02 5.77 -9.01
C ILE A 22 1.39 5.78 -10.38
N ASN A 23 2.13 6.29 -11.35
CA ASN A 23 1.72 6.46 -12.73
C ASN A 23 2.51 5.50 -13.63
N ASP A 24 1.94 5.21 -14.80
CA ASP A 24 2.69 4.81 -15.98
C ASP A 24 3.65 3.61 -15.81
N ILE A 25 3.33 2.65 -14.91
CA ILE A 25 4.15 1.46 -14.64
C ILE A 25 4.48 0.66 -15.92
N ALA A 26 3.55 0.58 -16.88
CA ALA A 26 3.76 -0.17 -18.13
C ALA A 26 4.36 0.67 -19.27
N LYS A 27 4.30 2.01 -19.20
CA LYS A 27 4.54 2.89 -20.34
C LYS A 27 5.99 2.92 -20.79
N LEU A 28 6.91 2.75 -19.85
CA LEU A 28 8.35 2.79 -20.15
C LEU A 28 8.87 1.50 -20.78
N ASN A 29 8.09 0.40 -20.73
CA ASN A 29 8.49 -0.96 -21.14
C ASN A 29 9.92 -1.33 -20.69
N LYS A 30 10.30 -0.86 -19.50
CA LYS A 30 11.60 -1.08 -18.86
C LYS A 30 11.37 -1.85 -17.59
N ARG A 31 12.32 -2.74 -17.27
CA ARG A 31 12.33 -3.43 -15.99
C ARG A 31 13.63 -3.20 -15.24
N TRP A 32 13.58 -3.50 -13.97
CA TRP A 32 14.68 -3.35 -13.06
C TRP A 32 14.70 -4.46 -12.02
N CYS A 33 15.89 -4.76 -11.50
CA CYS A 33 16.10 -5.75 -10.46
C CYS A 33 16.63 -5.10 -9.17
N ARG A 34 16.21 -5.65 -8.03
CA ARG A 34 16.81 -5.34 -6.72
C ARG A 34 18.08 -6.18 -6.55
N ASN A 35 19.13 -5.55 -6.02
CA ASN A 35 20.30 -6.27 -5.55
C ASN A 35 20.03 -6.90 -4.17
N VAL A 36 19.44 -8.10 -4.19
CA VAL A 36 19.18 -8.98 -3.03
C VAL A 36 19.74 -10.37 -3.34
N LYS A 37 19.80 -11.29 -2.36
CA LYS A 37 20.34 -12.65 -2.58
C LYS A 37 19.60 -13.41 -3.71
N ASP A 38 20.31 -14.33 -4.35
CA ASP A 38 19.70 -15.25 -5.33
C ASP A 38 18.54 -16.02 -4.65
N GLY A 39 17.43 -16.21 -5.38
CA GLY A 39 16.22 -16.86 -4.88
C GLY A 39 15.31 -15.98 -4.02
N ASP A 40 15.69 -14.74 -3.70
CA ASP A 40 14.81 -13.80 -2.99
C ASP A 40 13.67 -13.33 -3.91
N SER A 41 12.43 -13.56 -3.49
CA SER A 41 11.22 -13.22 -4.25
C SER A 41 11.06 -11.73 -4.52
N ARG A 42 11.82 -10.87 -3.83
CA ARG A 42 11.84 -9.42 -4.05
C ARG A 42 12.78 -9.03 -5.19
N ARG A 43 13.58 -9.92 -5.75
CA ARG A 43 14.60 -9.58 -6.75
C ARG A 43 14.03 -8.90 -8.01
N GLY A 44 12.92 -9.40 -8.54
CA GLY A 44 12.38 -8.96 -9.83
C GLY A 44 12.70 -9.96 -10.95
N PRO A 45 12.62 -9.56 -12.22
CA PRO A 45 12.52 -8.17 -12.70
C PRO A 45 11.15 -7.54 -12.42
N TRP A 46 11.15 -6.25 -12.10
CA TRP A 46 9.96 -5.42 -11.85
C TRP A 46 9.85 -4.33 -12.91
N MET A 47 8.64 -3.98 -13.31
CA MET A 47 8.35 -2.84 -14.16
C MET A 47 8.76 -1.53 -13.46
N VAL A 48 9.39 -0.63 -14.23
CA VAL A 48 9.71 0.73 -13.80
C VAL A 48 8.43 1.55 -13.73
N ALA A 49 8.27 2.33 -12.66
CA ALA A 49 7.11 3.20 -12.50
C ALA A 49 7.52 4.66 -12.34
N GLU A 50 6.71 5.56 -12.90
CA GLU A 50 6.73 6.95 -12.48
C GLU A 50 5.90 7.09 -11.20
N TYR A 51 6.33 7.93 -10.28
CA TYR A 51 5.60 8.14 -9.03
C TYR A 51 5.80 9.56 -8.53
N GLU A 52 4.83 10.01 -7.73
CA GLU A 52 4.83 11.32 -7.10
C GLU A 52 4.52 11.16 -5.62
N ILE A 53 5.35 11.76 -4.77
CA ILE A 53 5.09 11.83 -3.32
C ILE A 53 4.24 13.07 -3.07
N LEU A 54 2.93 12.87 -2.98
CA LEU A 54 1.93 13.94 -2.80
C LEU A 54 2.03 14.62 -1.43
N ASN A 55 2.45 13.87 -0.40
CA ASN A 55 2.56 14.37 0.96
C ASN A 55 3.79 13.77 1.66
N SER A 56 4.90 14.49 1.59
CA SER A 56 6.19 14.07 2.16
C SER A 56 6.14 13.95 3.69
N SER A 57 5.36 14.79 4.37
CA SER A 57 5.16 14.73 5.82
C SER A 57 4.47 13.42 6.23
N ALA A 58 3.38 13.05 5.56
CA ALA A 58 2.70 11.77 5.79
C ALA A 58 3.61 10.59 5.45
N TRP A 59 4.35 10.66 4.34
CA TRP A 59 5.27 9.61 3.90
C TRP A 59 6.42 9.35 4.89
N ALA A 60 6.92 10.41 5.54
CA ALA A 60 8.01 10.35 6.50
C ALA A 60 7.58 10.18 7.96
N LYS A 61 6.30 10.40 8.29
CA LYS A 61 5.77 10.34 9.66
C LYS A 61 5.97 8.94 10.27
N LEU A 62 6.56 8.89 11.46
CA LEU A 62 6.69 7.67 12.27
C LEU A 62 5.46 7.55 13.18
N ALA A 63 4.42 6.85 12.72
CA ALA A 63 3.22 6.61 13.51
C ALA A 63 2.48 5.35 13.04
N PRO A 64 1.72 4.68 13.93
CA PRO A 64 0.78 3.63 13.55
C PRO A 64 -0.24 4.14 12.52
N CYS A 65 -0.42 3.39 11.44
CA CYS A 65 -1.35 3.74 10.37
C CYS A 65 -1.83 2.52 9.59
N ILE A 66 -2.96 2.74 8.89
CA ILE A 66 -3.46 1.90 7.81
C ILE A 66 -3.23 2.69 6.51
N TYR A 67 -2.69 2.04 5.48
CA TYR A 67 -2.58 2.63 4.14
C TYR A 67 -3.25 1.74 3.12
N MET A 68 -3.76 2.36 2.06
CA MET A 68 -4.68 1.77 1.11
C MET A 68 -4.26 2.17 -0.30
N VAL A 69 -4.36 1.24 -1.25
CA VAL A 69 -4.04 1.45 -2.67
C VAL A 69 -5.31 1.27 -3.47
N LYS A 70 -5.71 2.31 -4.20
CA LYS A 70 -6.83 2.28 -5.13
C LYS A 70 -6.31 2.47 -6.55
N ALA A 71 -6.81 1.69 -7.50
CA ALA A 71 -6.52 1.90 -8.91
C ALA A 71 -7.48 2.94 -9.52
N SER A 72 -7.16 3.44 -10.71
CA SER A 72 -7.97 4.44 -11.43
C SER A 72 -9.34 3.95 -11.89
N ASP A 73 -9.60 2.64 -11.84
CA ASP A 73 -10.92 2.04 -12.07
C ASP A 73 -11.78 1.95 -10.80
N ASP A 74 -11.43 2.73 -9.78
CA ASP A 74 -12.06 2.82 -8.46
C ASP A 74 -12.02 1.58 -7.57
N GLY A 75 -11.42 0.48 -8.00
CA GLY A 75 -11.30 -0.69 -7.14
C GLY A 75 -10.13 -0.58 -6.15
N LEU A 76 -10.39 -0.91 -4.89
CA LEU A 76 -9.38 -1.01 -3.84
C LEU A 76 -8.55 -2.29 -4.00
N ARG A 77 -7.23 -2.16 -4.17
CA ARG A 77 -6.33 -3.27 -4.51
C ARG A 77 -5.54 -3.82 -3.33
N TYR A 78 -5.22 -2.94 -2.39
CA TYR A 78 -4.38 -3.33 -1.27
C TYR A 78 -4.69 -2.48 -0.05
N VAL A 79 -4.60 -3.11 1.12
CA VAL A 79 -4.58 -2.44 2.41
C VAL A 79 -3.45 -3.03 3.22
N GLY A 80 -2.62 -2.16 3.79
CA GLY A 80 -1.53 -2.54 4.65
C GLY A 80 -1.56 -1.76 5.96
N VAL A 81 -0.87 -2.31 6.95
CA VAL A 81 -0.69 -1.67 8.25
C VAL A 81 0.80 -1.39 8.48
N SER A 82 1.12 -0.31 9.18
CA SER A 82 2.49 -0.01 9.57
C SER A 82 2.54 0.69 10.92
N LYS A 83 3.51 0.30 11.76
CA LYS A 83 3.96 1.07 12.93
C LYS A 83 5.17 1.97 12.61
N ASN A 84 5.79 1.74 11.46
CA ASN A 84 6.95 2.46 10.97
C ASN A 84 6.52 3.48 9.91
N ARG A 85 7.48 4.28 9.40
CA ARG A 85 7.23 5.28 8.37
C ARG A 85 6.76 4.63 7.08
N LEU A 86 5.89 5.29 6.32
CA LEU A 86 5.41 4.78 5.04
C LEU A 86 6.56 4.63 4.02
N LYS A 87 7.59 5.49 4.08
CA LYS A 87 8.81 5.33 3.27
C LYS A 87 9.59 4.05 3.55
N ASP A 88 9.40 3.44 4.72
CA ASP A 88 10.00 2.14 5.05
C ASP A 88 9.17 0.97 4.50
N ARG A 89 7.94 1.22 4.04
CA ARG A 89 7.07 0.24 3.34
C ARG A 89 7.14 0.42 1.82
N TRP A 90 7.09 1.67 1.37
CA TRP A 90 7.23 2.15 0.00
C TRP A 90 8.65 2.66 -0.21
N ARG A 91 9.60 1.74 -0.36
CA ARG A 91 11.03 2.04 -0.30
C ARG A 91 11.57 2.45 -1.65
N LEU A 92 12.33 3.54 -1.68
CA LEU A 92 13.22 3.85 -2.79
C LEU A 92 14.47 2.98 -2.69
N SER A 93 14.58 2.04 -3.62
CA SER A 93 15.61 1.00 -3.61
C SER A 93 16.62 1.25 -4.72
N PRO A 94 17.93 1.00 -4.49
CA PRO A 94 18.88 0.89 -5.58
C PRO A 94 18.37 -0.11 -6.61
N ALA A 95 18.37 0.31 -7.87
CA ALA A 95 17.86 -0.46 -8.98
C ALA A 95 18.98 -0.78 -9.95
N TYR A 96 18.90 -1.96 -10.55
CA TYR A 96 19.81 -2.44 -11.57
C TYR A 96 18.99 -2.84 -12.78
N ASP A 97 19.63 -2.94 -13.93
CA ASP A 97 19.03 -3.54 -15.11
C ASP A 97 18.65 -5.02 -14.87
N GLU A 98 17.93 -5.61 -15.83
CA GLU A 98 17.47 -7.00 -15.71
C GLU A 98 18.63 -8.00 -15.52
N SER A 99 19.79 -7.69 -16.11
CA SER A 99 20.99 -8.52 -16.01
C SER A 99 21.78 -8.35 -14.71
N LEU A 100 21.36 -7.43 -13.83
CA LEU A 100 22.06 -7.04 -12.60
C LEU A 100 23.49 -6.50 -12.82
N THR A 101 23.85 -6.14 -14.06
CA THR A 101 25.21 -5.68 -14.38
C THR A 101 25.34 -4.16 -14.27
N VAL A 102 24.28 -3.42 -14.60
CA VAL A 102 24.30 -1.95 -14.63
C VAL A 102 23.37 -1.41 -13.57
N LYS A 103 23.91 -0.62 -12.66
CA LYS A 103 23.11 0.16 -11.71
C LYS A 103 22.39 1.28 -12.47
N LEU A 104 21.07 1.37 -12.29
CA LEU A 104 20.28 2.47 -12.85
C LEU A 104 20.59 3.79 -12.12
N PRO A 105 20.52 4.94 -12.81
CA PRO A 105 20.78 6.24 -12.21
C PRO A 105 19.79 6.55 -11.08
N ASP A 106 18.52 6.20 -11.29
CA ASP A 106 17.44 6.48 -10.35
C ASP A 106 17.12 5.30 -9.45
N LYS A 107 16.82 5.61 -8.18
CA LYS A 107 16.22 4.65 -7.27
C LYS A 107 14.78 4.38 -7.69
N GLN A 108 14.37 3.12 -7.59
CA GLN A 108 13.03 2.70 -7.94
C GLN A 108 12.18 2.49 -6.69
N LEU A 109 10.92 2.93 -6.78
CA LEU A 109 9.93 2.70 -5.74
C LEU A 109 9.59 1.21 -5.69
N PHE A 110 9.47 0.65 -4.49
CA PHE A 110 9.09 -0.75 -4.33
C PHE A 110 8.33 -1.01 -3.04
N HIS A 111 7.34 -1.90 -3.16
CA HIS A 111 6.60 -2.43 -2.04
C HIS A 111 6.48 -3.96 -2.17
N SER A 112 7.11 -4.72 -1.28
CA SER A 112 7.29 -6.17 -1.45
C SER A 112 6.00 -6.98 -1.67
N GLN A 113 4.89 -6.57 -1.05
CA GLN A 113 3.61 -7.27 -1.19
C GLN A 113 2.71 -6.67 -2.28
N CYS A 114 2.52 -5.35 -2.28
CA CYS A 114 1.64 -4.66 -3.23
C CYS A 114 2.19 -4.60 -4.67
N TRP A 115 3.50 -4.51 -4.86
CA TRP A 115 4.08 -4.25 -6.19
C TRP A 115 3.75 -5.35 -7.20
N LYS A 116 4.00 -6.62 -6.83
CA LYS A 116 3.65 -7.79 -7.64
C LYS A 116 2.16 -7.84 -8.01
N LYS A 117 1.28 -7.39 -7.11
CA LYS A 117 -0.17 -7.36 -7.38
C LYS A 117 -0.51 -6.31 -8.44
N MET A 118 0.03 -5.09 -8.29
CA MET A 118 -0.18 -4.01 -9.27
C MET A 118 0.36 -4.40 -10.66
N GLU A 119 1.55 -5.01 -10.73
CA GLU A 119 2.11 -5.46 -12.00
C GLU A 119 1.24 -6.51 -12.70
N ASN A 120 0.73 -7.50 -11.98
CA ASN A 120 -0.14 -8.52 -12.55
C ASN A 120 -1.41 -7.89 -13.14
N GLU A 121 -2.01 -6.91 -12.47
CA GLU A 121 -3.21 -6.22 -12.97
C GLU A 121 -2.92 -5.35 -14.19
N LEU A 122 -1.72 -4.76 -14.27
CA LEU A 122 -1.30 -3.96 -15.42
C LEU A 122 -1.10 -4.79 -16.69
N ILE A 123 -0.71 -6.07 -16.55
CA ILE A 123 -0.66 -7.01 -17.68
C ILE A 123 -2.06 -7.19 -18.29
N GLU A 124 -3.11 -7.13 -17.45
CA GLU A 124 -4.50 -7.27 -17.87
C GLU A 124 -5.14 -5.93 -18.28
N SER A 125 -4.58 -4.80 -17.85
CA SER A 125 -5.12 -3.45 -18.05
C SER A 125 -4.00 -2.41 -18.19
N ASN A 126 -3.61 -2.12 -19.45
CA ASN A 126 -2.41 -1.35 -19.80
C ASN A 126 -2.33 0.11 -19.29
N ASN A 127 -3.38 0.67 -18.67
CA ASN A 127 -3.47 2.09 -18.33
C ASN A 127 -3.96 2.36 -16.89
N LEU A 128 -3.61 1.51 -15.93
CA LEU A 128 -3.95 1.78 -14.53
C LEU A 128 -2.95 2.74 -13.88
N THR A 129 -3.49 3.75 -13.20
CA THR A 129 -2.73 4.54 -12.21
C THR A 129 -3.19 4.16 -10.81
N PHE A 130 -2.33 4.33 -9.82
CA PHE A 130 -2.60 3.95 -8.45
C PHE A 130 -2.45 5.14 -7.51
N GLU A 131 -3.43 5.32 -6.65
CA GLU A 131 -3.40 6.31 -5.58
C GLU A 131 -3.26 5.59 -4.24
N VAL A 132 -2.33 6.06 -3.42
CA VAL A 132 -2.09 5.53 -2.09
C VAL A 132 -2.44 6.58 -1.04
N ARG A 133 -3.36 6.21 -0.16
CA ARG A 133 -3.82 7.03 0.96
C ARG A 133 -3.48 6.38 2.29
N VAL A 134 -3.29 7.20 3.32
CA VAL A 134 -3.00 6.75 4.69
C VAL A 134 -3.99 7.32 5.69
N LEU A 135 -4.33 6.52 6.69
CA LEU A 135 -5.11 6.91 7.84
C LEU A 135 -4.31 6.58 9.11
N PHE A 136 -3.90 7.62 9.83
CA PHE A 136 -3.18 7.48 11.10
C PHE A 136 -4.16 7.15 12.24
N SER A 137 -3.64 6.60 13.34
CA SER A 137 -4.42 6.23 14.54
C SER A 137 -5.42 7.30 14.97
N ASP A 138 -5.00 8.57 14.99
CA ASP A 138 -5.79 9.68 15.53
C ASP A 138 -7.05 9.92 14.67
N ASN A 139 -6.91 9.77 13.35
CA ASN A 139 -8.01 9.87 12.40
C ASN A 139 -8.94 8.64 12.52
N LEU A 140 -8.41 7.44 12.76
CA LEU A 140 -9.24 6.23 12.94
C LEU A 140 -10.17 6.37 14.15
N SER A 141 -9.66 6.93 15.25
CA SER A 141 -10.45 7.18 16.45
C SER A 141 -11.60 8.16 16.19
N GLU A 142 -11.41 9.15 15.33
CA GLU A 142 -12.46 10.09 14.95
C GLU A 142 -13.56 9.41 14.13
N LEU A 143 -13.19 8.56 13.15
CA LEU A 143 -14.16 7.78 12.37
C LEU A 143 -15.00 6.85 13.23
N TYR A 144 -14.37 6.29 14.27
CA TYR A 144 -15.09 5.50 15.25
C TYR A 144 -16.12 6.36 16.01
N LYS A 145 -15.71 7.52 16.53
CA LYS A 145 -16.62 8.45 17.25
C LYS A 145 -17.78 8.94 16.39
N GLN A 146 -17.55 9.13 15.09
CA GLN A 146 -18.57 9.55 14.12
C GLN A 146 -19.52 8.40 13.71
N GLY A 147 -19.36 7.18 14.24
CA GLY A 147 -20.19 6.03 13.90
C GLY A 147 -19.97 5.49 12.47
N VAL A 148 -18.93 5.96 11.78
CA VAL A 148 -18.55 5.50 10.44
C VAL A 148 -18.04 4.06 10.50
N ILE A 149 -17.29 3.76 11.55
CA ILE A 149 -16.75 2.45 11.87
C ILE A 149 -17.29 2.09 13.24
N SER A 150 -17.85 0.89 13.43
CA SER A 150 -18.31 0.43 14.75
C SER A 150 -17.17 -0.22 15.56
N LEU A 151 -17.27 -0.31 16.89
CA LEU A 151 -16.29 -1.01 17.76
C LEU A 151 -16.43 -2.54 17.65
N SER A 152 -17.52 -3.01 17.06
CA SER A 152 -17.64 -4.38 16.53
C SER A 152 -16.90 -4.57 15.19
N CYS A 153 -16.34 -3.48 14.63
CA CYS A 153 -15.72 -3.38 13.31
C CYS A 153 -14.19 -3.17 13.27
N PRO A 154 -13.38 -3.12 14.36
CA PRO A 154 -11.92 -3.28 14.24
C PRO A 154 -11.60 -4.68 13.72
N LEU A 155 -12.26 -5.68 14.30
CA LEU A 155 -12.28 -7.05 13.83
C LEU A 155 -12.96 -7.20 12.47
N ALA A 156 -13.83 -6.27 12.04
CA ALA A 156 -14.45 -6.34 10.72
C ALA A 156 -13.68 -5.57 9.64
N ILE A 157 -12.89 -4.53 9.95
CA ILE A 157 -11.83 -4.05 9.04
C ILE A 157 -10.80 -5.16 8.94
N GLU A 158 -10.33 -5.73 10.05
CA GLU A 158 -9.44 -6.88 10.04
C GLU A 158 -10.04 -8.11 9.32
N SER A 159 -11.34 -8.40 9.47
CA SER A 159 -12.03 -9.54 8.84
C SER A 159 -12.40 -9.27 7.37
N LEU A 160 -12.76 -8.04 6.98
CA LEU A 160 -12.85 -7.58 5.59
C LEU A 160 -11.50 -7.78 4.89
N LEU A 161 -10.41 -7.40 5.57
CA LEU A 161 -9.05 -7.52 5.06
C LEU A 161 -8.56 -8.98 5.03
N ARG A 162 -8.97 -9.82 6.01
CA ARG A 162 -8.74 -11.27 6.05
C ARG A 162 -9.45 -12.02 4.92
N LYS A 163 -10.70 -11.69 4.60
CA LYS A 163 -11.55 -12.46 3.66
C LYS A 163 -11.22 -12.20 2.18
N HIS A 164 -10.43 -11.16 1.88
CA HIS A 164 -10.07 -10.74 0.51
C HIS A 164 -8.56 -10.87 0.16
N ARG A 165 -7.81 -11.78 0.83
CA ARG A 165 -6.40 -12.14 0.54
C ARG A 165 -5.40 -10.97 0.55
N CYS A 166 -5.41 -10.16 1.62
CA CYS A 166 -4.25 -9.36 2.01
C CYS A 166 -3.70 -9.92 3.34
N TYR A 167 -2.64 -10.76 3.28
CA TYR A 167 -2.03 -11.37 4.46
C TYR A 167 -0.77 -10.62 4.93
N ASP A 168 -0.68 -10.32 6.23
CA ASP A 168 0.13 -11.08 7.22
C ASP A 168 -0.30 -10.65 8.64
N LEU A 169 -0.65 -11.60 9.49
CA LEU A 169 -1.31 -11.42 10.79
C LEU A 169 -0.40 -11.84 11.93
N ASN A 170 0.34 -10.86 12.46
CA ASN A 170 0.87 -10.87 13.83
C ASN A 170 0.90 -9.47 14.46
N MET A 171 0.21 -8.49 13.88
CA MET A 171 0.27 -7.09 14.33
C MET A 171 -1.06 -6.49 14.79
N ALA A 172 -2.21 -7.13 14.53
CA ALA A 172 -3.52 -6.56 14.84
C ALA A 172 -3.80 -6.42 16.35
N GLN A 173 -3.15 -7.21 17.20
CA GLN A 173 -3.27 -7.09 18.67
C GLN A 173 -2.70 -5.80 19.25
N SER A 174 -1.97 -5.00 18.47
CA SER A 174 -1.24 -3.83 18.96
C SER A 174 -1.85 -2.48 18.57
N PHE A 175 -3.05 -2.49 17.99
CA PHE A 175 -3.86 -1.30 17.75
C PHE A 175 -4.86 -1.02 18.89
N LEU A 176 -4.91 -1.87 19.92
CA LEU A 176 -5.60 -1.57 21.15
C LEU A 176 -4.67 -0.73 22.06
N PRO A 177 -5.16 0.35 22.68
CA PRO A 177 -4.41 1.04 23.71
C PRO A 177 -4.11 0.05 24.85
N TRP A 178 -2.87 0.08 25.34
CA TRP A 178 -2.34 -0.76 26.42
C TRP A 178 -2.97 -0.48 27.80
N ASN A 179 -4.25 -0.10 27.87
CA ASN A 179 -4.99 0.13 29.11
C ASN A 179 -6.48 -0.10 28.87
N SER A 180 -6.92 -1.35 28.88
CA SER A 180 -8.29 -1.77 29.21
C SER A 180 -8.25 -3.26 29.51
N ILE A 181 -8.34 -3.58 30.81
CA ILE A 181 -8.22 -4.87 31.51
C ILE A 181 -6.80 -5.13 32.02
#